data_AF-V4NIM1-F1
#
_entry.id   AF-V4NIM1-F1
#
_cell.length_a   1.000
_cell.length_b   1.000
_cell.length_c   1.000
_cell.angle_alpha   90.00
_cell.angle_beta   90.00
_cell.angle_gamma   90.00
#
_symmetry.space_group_name_H-M   'P 1'
#
loop_
_entity.id
_entity.type
_entity.pdbx_description
1 polymer ?
#
loop_
_entity_poly.entity_id
_entity_poly.type
_entity_poly.pdbx_seq_one_letter_code
_entity_poly.pdbx_strand_id
1 'polypeptide(L)'
;MLNIPDDRFAARADEHINLANSHLQEAGSDRVVASLVDAATRFYVGMWANHNVGSAEEMIARREEAIESFAVQSRRMLERHLDEYTRNYDAYTATGNLSTGSR
;
A
#
# COMPACT_ATOMS: atom_id res chain seq x y z
N MET A 1 7.73 3.82 -14.11
CA MET A 1 6.65 2.90 -13.66
C MET A 1 7.26 1.96 -12.64
N LEU A 2 6.67 1.80 -11.44
CA LEU A 2 7.27 0.98 -10.37
C LEU A 2 7.31 -0.48 -10.84
N ASN A 3 8.48 -0.91 -11.32
CA ASN A 3 8.67 -2.23 -11.89
C ASN A 3 9.59 -3.07 -10.98
N ILE A 4 8.95 -3.77 -10.04
CA ILE A 4 9.27 -5.13 -9.56
C ILE A 4 10.70 -5.33 -9.00
N PRO A 5 11.02 -6.56 -8.55
CA PRO A 5 11.41 -6.85 -7.20
C PRO A 5 12.92 -6.66 -7.04
N ASP A 6 13.32 -5.82 -6.10
CA ASP A 6 14.59 -6.07 -5.43
C ASP A 6 14.35 -7.08 -4.31
N ASP A 7 15.41 -7.82 -3.95
CA ASP A 7 15.36 -8.84 -2.90
C ASP A 7 14.87 -8.29 -1.55
N ARG A 8 14.82 -6.97 -1.40
CA ARG A 8 14.40 -6.25 -0.19
C ARG A 8 12.99 -5.69 -0.27
N PHE A 9 12.26 -5.87 -1.37
CA PHE A 9 10.92 -5.32 -1.53
C PHE A 9 9.98 -5.87 -0.45
N ALA A 10 9.99 -7.19 -0.26
CA ALA A 10 9.22 -7.85 0.79
C ALA A 10 9.62 -7.32 2.18
N ALA A 11 10.93 -7.23 2.45
CA ALA A 11 11.41 -6.72 3.74
C ALA A 11 10.94 -5.28 4.03
N ARG A 12 10.93 -4.38 3.04
CA ARG A 12 10.39 -3.02 3.23
C ARG A 12 8.88 -3.02 3.42
N ALA A 13 8.15 -3.86 2.70
CA ALA A 13 6.71 -4.00 2.91
C ALA A 13 6.40 -4.49 4.34
N ASP A 14 7.17 -5.46 4.83
CA ASP A 14 7.05 -5.98 6.20
C ASP A 14 7.39 -4.92 7.25
N GLU A 15 8.41 -4.09 7.02
CA GLU A 15 8.73 -2.95 7.89
C GLU A 15 7.54 -1.98 8.01
N HIS A 16 6.85 -1.68 6.91
CA HIS A 16 5.64 -0.84 6.94
C HIS A 16 4.45 -1.52 7.66
N ILE A 17 4.27 -2.83 7.47
CA ILE A 17 3.24 -3.62 8.17
C ILE A 17 3.54 -3.65 9.67
N ASN A 18 4.79 -3.85 10.08
CA ASN A 18 5.19 -3.86 11.48
C ASN A 18 4.94 -2.51 12.16
N LEU A 19 5.23 -1.41 11.46
CA LEU A 19 4.89 -0.07 11.95
C LEU A 19 3.37 0.10 12.09
N ALA A 20 2.57 -0.29 11.09
CA ALA A 20 1.12 -0.24 11.17
C ALA A 20 0.56 -1.09 12.33
N ASN A 21 1.11 -2.29 12.54
CA ASN A 21 0.76 -3.16 13.66
C ASN A 21 1.05 -2.52 15.01
N SER A 22 2.13 -1.74 15.13
CA SER A 22 2.44 -1.01 16.37
C SER A 22 1.36 0.03 16.71
N HIS A 23 0.78 0.68 15.70
CA HIS A 23 -0.28 1.67 15.88
C HIS A 23 -1.63 1.06 16.31
N LEU A 24 -1.83 -0.26 16.12
CA LEU A 24 -3.05 -0.95 16.57
C LEU A 24 -3.20 -0.97 18.09
N GLN A 25 -2.13 -0.69 18.84
CA GLN A 25 -2.19 -0.54 20.30
C GLN A 25 -2.89 0.75 20.74
N GLU A 26 -2.95 1.75 19.86
CA GLU A 26 -3.43 3.11 20.18
C GLU A 26 -4.68 3.51 19.36
N ALA A 27 -4.92 2.86 18.22
CA ALA A 27 -6.02 3.18 17.32
C ALA A 27 -6.69 1.93 16.75
N GLY A 28 -7.98 2.05 16.44
CA GLY A 28 -8.73 1.01 15.72
C GLY A 28 -8.16 0.72 14.33
N SER A 29 -8.36 -0.51 13.87
CA SER A 29 -7.80 -1.01 12.59
C SER A 29 -8.25 -0.19 11.38
N ASP A 30 -9.48 0.34 11.40
CA ASP A 30 -10.01 1.26 10.40
C ASP A 30 -9.16 2.53 10.25
N ARG A 31 -8.77 3.14 11.37
CA ARG A 31 -7.93 4.35 11.40
C ARG A 31 -6.49 4.05 11.00
N VAL A 32 -5.95 2.91 11.45
CA VAL A 32 -4.59 2.49 11.09
C VAL A 32 -4.49 2.24 9.58
N VAL A 33 -5.46 1.52 8.99
CA VAL A 33 -5.49 1.31 7.53
C VAL A 33 -5.65 2.63 6.79
N ALA A 34 -6.56 3.51 7.21
CA ALA A 34 -6.77 4.81 6.56
C ALA A 34 -5.50 5.67 6.56
N SER A 35 -4.79 5.73 7.68
CA SER A 35 -3.54 6.50 7.79
C SER A 35 -2.38 5.89 7.00
N LEU A 36 -2.29 4.55 6.92
CA LEU A 36 -1.30 3.87 6.08
C LEU A 36 -1.53 4.16 4.59
N VAL A 37 -2.80 4.13 4.13
CA VAL A 37 -3.16 4.46 2.74
C VAL A 37 -2.85 5.93 2.41
N ASP A 38 -3.17 6.86 3.31
CA ASP A 38 -2.86 8.28 3.12
C ASP A 38 -1.34 8.50 3.03
N ALA A 39 -0.56 7.88 3.93
CA ALA A 39 0.90 7.97 3.92
C ALA A 39 1.51 7.42 2.62
N ALA A 40 1.08 6.23 2.18
CA ALA A 40 1.55 5.63 0.93
C ALA A 40 1.21 6.50 -0.29
N THR A 41 0.01 7.08 -0.32
CA THR A 41 -0.44 7.96 -1.40
C THR A 41 0.38 9.25 -1.46
N ARG A 42 0.61 9.90 -0.31
CA ARG A 42 1.45 11.10 -0.23
C ARG A 42 2.88 10.83 -0.70
N PHE A 43 3.46 9.72 -0.25
CA PHE A 43 4.80 9.31 -0.68
C PHE A 43 4.85 9.08 -2.18
N TYR A 44 3.87 8.35 -2.73
CA TYR A 44 3.75 8.13 -4.17
C TYR A 44 3.67 9.46 -4.94
N VAL A 45 2.80 10.39 -4.53
CA VAL A 45 2.65 11.69 -5.21
C VAL A 45 3.96 12.47 -5.22
N GLY A 46 4.68 12.49 -4.10
CA GLY A 46 5.99 13.15 -4.02
C GLY A 46 7.02 12.54 -4.97
N MET A 47 7.13 11.21 -4.98
CA MET A 47 8.04 10.51 -5.90
C MET A 47 7.64 10.68 -7.36
N TRP A 48 6.35 10.56 -7.67
CA TRP A 48 5.83 10.74 -9.01
C TRP A 48 6.12 12.15 -9.52
N ALA A 49 5.85 13.17 -8.71
CA ALA A 49 6.13 14.55 -9.09
C ALA A 49 7.62 14.77 -9.37
N ASN A 50 8.50 14.35 -8.45
CA ASN A 50 9.96 14.47 -8.60
C ASN A 50 10.51 13.83 -9.89
N HIS A 51 9.85 12.81 -10.42
CA HIS A 51 10.32 12.09 -11.60
C HIS A 51 9.66 12.53 -12.92
N ASN A 52 8.49 13.18 -12.87
CA ASN A 52 7.67 13.39 -14.07
C ASN A 52 7.33 14.86 -14.37
N VAL A 53 7.59 15.78 -13.44
CA VAL A 53 7.30 17.22 -13.63
C VAL A 53 8.46 18.09 -13.15
N GLY A 54 8.64 19.23 -13.82
CA GLY A 54 9.60 20.28 -13.46
C GLY A 54 8.95 21.53 -12.86
N SER A 55 7.61 21.65 -12.92
CA SER A 55 6.89 22.81 -12.38
C SER A 55 5.49 22.47 -11.83
N ALA A 56 4.89 23.42 -11.11
CA ALA A 56 3.52 23.29 -10.60
C ALA A 56 2.48 23.26 -11.74
N GLU A 57 2.71 24.01 -12.82
CA GLU A 57 1.85 24.01 -14.01
C GLU A 57 1.86 22.63 -14.69
N GLU A 58 3.03 22.00 -14.82
CA GLU A 58 3.14 20.64 -15.34
C GLU A 58 2.45 19.62 -14.42
N MET A 59 2.54 19.79 -13.09
CA MET A 59 1.81 18.96 -12.13
C MET A 59 0.29 19.05 -12.33
N ILE A 60 -0.23 20.25 -12.58
CA ILE A 60 -1.65 20.46 -12.88
C ILE A 60 -2.02 19.78 -14.21
N ALA A 61 -1.23 20.01 -15.26
CA ALA A 61 -1.48 19.45 -16.59
C ALA A 61 -1.45 17.91 -16.62
N ARG A 62 -0.63 17.29 -15.75
CA ARG A 62 -0.44 15.83 -15.69
C ARG A 62 -1.10 15.18 -14.48
N ARG A 63 -1.98 15.89 -13.77
CA ARG A 63 -2.70 15.38 -12.59
C ARG A 63 -3.39 14.05 -12.85
N GLU A 64 -4.13 13.94 -13.94
CA GLU A 64 -4.89 12.73 -14.28
C GLU A 64 -3.96 11.54 -14.59
N GLU A 65 -2.80 11.80 -15.20
CA GLU A 65 -1.80 10.76 -15.46
C GLU A 65 -1.24 10.18 -14.15
N ALA A 66 -0.98 11.03 -13.15
CA ALA A 66 -0.52 10.61 -11.84
C ALA A 66 -1.56 9.71 -11.14
N ILE A 67 -2.84 10.11 -11.20
CA ILE A 67 -3.98 9.39 -10.61
C ILE A 67 -4.17 8.03 -11.27
N GLU A 68 -4.25 7.99 -12.60
CA GLU A 68 -4.46 6.74 -13.33
C GLU A 68 -3.28 5.78 -13.11
N SER A 69 -2.06 6.30 -13.12
CA SER A 69 -0.86 5.51 -12.82
C SER A 69 -0.94 4.87 -11.43
N PHE A 70 -1.40 5.58 -10.41
CA PHE A 70 -1.57 5.04 -9.06
C PHE A 70 -2.70 4.01 -9.00
N ALA A 71 -3.85 4.32 -9.60
CA ALA A 71 -5.04 3.48 -9.58
C ALA A 71 -4.80 2.13 -10.25
N VAL A 72 -4.14 2.10 -11.41
CA VAL A 72 -3.81 0.85 -12.11
C VAL A 72 -2.88 -0.04 -11.28
N GLN A 73 -1.86 0.54 -10.65
CA GLN A 73 -0.88 -0.22 -9.86
C GLN A 73 -1.49 -0.74 -8.56
N SER A 74 -2.20 0.11 -7.81
CA SER A 74 -2.86 -0.29 -6.56
C SER A 74 -3.95 -1.34 -6.79
N ARG A 75 -4.74 -1.22 -7.87
CA ARG A 75 -5.72 -2.24 -8.26
C ARG A 75 -5.07 -3.61 -8.48
N ARG A 76 -3.99 -3.67 -9.26
CA ARG A 76 -3.26 -4.94 -9.52
C ARG A 76 -2.72 -5.58 -8.24
N MET A 77 -2.18 -4.76 -7.33
CA MET A 77 -1.69 -5.27 -6.04
C MET A 77 -2.83 -5.82 -5.19
N LEU A 78 -3.95 -5.09 -5.12
CA LEU A 78 -5.13 -5.50 -4.37
C LEU A 78 -5.71 -6.82 -4.92
N GLU A 79 -5.90 -6.92 -6.24
CA GLU A 79 -6.37 -8.14 -6.91
C GLU A 79 -5.49 -9.34 -6.55
N ARG A 80 -4.16 -9.19 -6.67
CA ARG A 80 -3.21 -10.25 -6.33
C ARG A 80 -3.30 -10.69 -4.85
N HIS A 81 -3.40 -9.74 -3.91
CA HIS A 81 -3.49 -10.07 -2.49
C HIS A 81 -4.84 -10.69 -2.13
N LEU A 82 -5.93 -10.24 -2.74
CA LEU A 82 -7.25 -10.86 -2.58
C LEU A 82 -7.25 -12.29 -3.11
N ASP A 83 -6.72 -12.51 -4.30
CA ASP A 83 -6.58 -13.85 -4.89
C ASP A 83 -5.76 -14.80 -4.00
N GLU A 84 -4.64 -14.33 -3.47
CA GLU A 84 -3.80 -15.09 -2.54
C GLU A 84 -4.54 -15.41 -1.23
N TYR A 85 -5.23 -14.44 -0.67
CA TYR A 85 -6.00 -14.62 0.55
C TYR A 85 -7.16 -15.59 0.35
N THR A 86 -7.89 -15.48 -0.76
CA THR A 86 -8.98 -16.40 -1.13
C THR A 86 -8.48 -17.83 -1.30
N ARG A 87 -7.32 -18.04 -1.94
CA ARG A 87 -6.72 -19.38 -2.10
C ARG A 87 -6.35 -20.03 -0.77
N ASN A 88 -6.02 -19.23 0.24
CA ASN A 88 -5.55 -19.70 1.54
C ASN A 88 -6.57 -19.46 2.68
N TYR A 89 -7.80 -19.08 2.34
CA TYR A 89 -8.80 -18.60 3.29
C TYR A 89 -9.04 -19.61 4.42
N ASP A 90 -9.27 -20.87 4.08
CA ASP A 90 -9.52 -21.94 5.04
C ASP A 90 -8.31 -22.19 5.96
N ALA A 91 -7.10 -22.09 5.43
CA ALA A 91 -5.88 -22.26 6.21
C ALA A 91 -5.67 -21.12 7.21
N TYR A 92 -5.90 -19.86 6.79
CA TYR A 92 -5.75 -18.67 7.64
C TYR A 92 -6.84 -18.56 8.69
N THR A 93 -8.06 -18.99 8.38
CA THR A 93 -9.18 -18.97 9.33
C THR A 93 -9.16 -20.16 10.29
N ALA A 94 -8.73 -21.35 9.86
CA ALA A 94 -8.68 -22.56 10.71
C ALA A 94 -7.55 -22.54 11.75
N THR A 95 -6.42 -21.87 11.49
CA THR A 95 -5.31 -21.78 12.45
C THR A 95 -5.51 -20.72 13.54
N GLY A 96 -6.61 -19.94 13.49
CA GLY A 96 -6.79 -18.78 14.37
C GLY A 96 -5.73 -17.70 14.17
N ASN A 97 -4.86 -17.86 13.18
CA ASN A 97 -3.76 -16.96 12.85
C ASN A 97 -4.26 -15.93 11.85
N LEU A 98 -5.30 -15.19 12.27
CA LEU A 98 -5.52 -13.88 11.70
C LEU A 98 -4.34 -13.03 12.20
N SER A 99 -3.32 -12.83 11.37
CA SER A 99 -2.27 -11.84 11.64
C SER A 99 -2.80 -10.40 11.57
N THR A 100 -4.12 -10.19 11.69
CA THR A 100 -4.68 -8.92 12.11
C THR A 100 -4.38 -8.79 13.60
N GLY A 101 -3.54 -7.81 13.94
CA GLY A 101 -3.04 -7.55 15.28
C GLY A 101 -4.01 -7.91 16.40
N SER A 102 -3.46 -8.68 17.33
CA SER A 102 -3.89 -8.97 18.70
C SER A 102 -5.28 -8.51 19.15
N ARG A 103 -6.02 -9.49 19.68
CA ARG A 103 -7.13 -9.31 20.62
C ARG A 103 -6.85 -8.24 21.68
#